data_AF-A0A2R6EZY6-F1
#
_entry.id   AF-A0A2R6EZY6-F1
#
_cell.length_a   1.000
_cell.length_b   1.000
_cell.length_c   1.000
_cell.angle_alpha   90.00
_cell.angle_beta   90.00
_cell.angle_gamma   90.00
#
_symmetry.space_group_name_H-M   'P 1'
#
loop_
_entity.id
_entity.type
_entity.pdbx_description
1 polymer ?
#
loop_
_entity_poly.entity_id
_entity_poly.type
_entity_poly.pdbx_seq_one_letter_code
_entity_poly.pdbx_strand_id
1 'polypeptide(L)'
;MASDDLPEDAGDLPIPDSVLSGTADRTDVSIETLVDTLVVLDADLRGRHSAYEANYEYVTVDGTRAYLADSEAWEAVVSEFDLNGDLESAARRAHTESATLLVDRSVENPQVAEDTVGIVVGVDTAEVMG
;
A
#
# COMPACT_ATOMS: atom_id res chain seq x y z
N MET A 1 23.15 14.62 -13.36
CA MET A 1 22.58 13.74 -12.34
C MET A 1 21.22 14.33 -12.05
N ALA A 2 20.15 13.72 -12.55
CA ALA A 2 18.82 14.10 -12.11
C ALA A 2 18.73 13.66 -10.65
N SER A 3 18.29 14.57 -9.78
CA SER A 3 17.97 14.18 -8.41
C SER A 3 16.92 13.09 -8.49
N ASP A 4 17.17 11.98 -7.81
CA ASP A 4 16.19 10.95 -7.46
C ASP A 4 15.23 11.53 -6.41
N ASP A 5 14.72 12.74 -6.67
CA ASP A 5 13.86 13.48 -5.75
C ASP A 5 12.45 12.96 -6.02
N LEU A 6 11.95 12.18 -5.07
CA LEU A 6 10.57 11.78 -5.06
C LEU A 6 9.67 13.01 -4.89
N PRO A 7 8.41 12.95 -5.35
CA PRO A 7 7.43 13.99 -5.07
C PRO A 7 7.36 14.27 -3.56
N GLU A 8 7.10 15.52 -3.18
CA GLU A 8 7.12 15.95 -1.77
C GLU A 8 6.18 15.10 -0.90
N ASP A 9 5.01 14.73 -1.44
CA ASP A 9 3.99 13.91 -0.76
C ASP A 9 4.39 12.43 -0.59
N ALA A 10 5.46 11.96 -1.24
CA ALA A 10 5.90 10.57 -1.11
C ALA A 10 6.32 10.21 0.32
N GLY A 11 6.85 11.19 1.07
CA GLY A 11 7.28 10.98 2.46
C GLY A 11 6.14 10.73 3.45
N ASP A 12 4.91 11.09 3.10
CA ASP A 12 3.71 10.87 3.92
C ASP A 12 3.03 9.52 3.61
N LEU A 13 3.47 8.82 2.56
CA LEU A 13 2.91 7.53 2.18
C LEU A 13 3.42 6.39 3.07
N PRO A 14 2.58 5.40 3.38
CA PRO A 14 2.98 4.18 4.08
C PRO A 14 3.72 3.19 3.15
N ILE A 15 4.29 3.65 2.04
CA ILE A 15 4.93 2.86 1.01
C ILE A 15 6.38 3.32 0.89
N PRO A 16 7.38 2.43 1.01
CA PRO A 16 8.79 2.83 0.94
C PRO A 16 9.15 3.45 -0.42
N ASP A 17 9.98 4.50 -0.37
CA ASP A 17 10.59 5.17 -1.53
C ASP A 17 11.13 4.19 -2.60
N SER A 18 11.82 3.14 -2.15
CA SER A 18 12.38 2.12 -3.05
C SER A 18 11.32 1.30 -3.79
N VAL A 19 10.14 1.11 -3.19
CA VAL A 19 8.99 0.46 -3.83
C VAL A 19 8.32 1.43 -4.82
N LEU A 20 8.22 2.71 -4.48
CA LEU A 20 7.66 3.74 -5.36
C LEU A 20 8.51 3.88 -6.63
N SER A 21 9.81 4.15 -6.50
CA SER A 21 10.73 4.26 -7.64
C SER A 21 10.77 2.95 -8.44
N GLY A 22 10.91 1.81 -7.75
CA GLY A 22 10.96 0.51 -8.39
C GLY A 22 9.66 0.10 -9.10
N THR A 23 8.50 0.63 -8.69
CA THR A 23 7.22 0.43 -9.37
C THR A 23 7.13 1.31 -10.61
N ALA A 24 7.47 2.61 -10.49
CA ALA A 24 7.48 3.53 -11.62
C ALA A 24 8.46 3.07 -12.72
N ASP A 25 9.64 2.54 -12.36
CA ASP A 25 10.61 2.00 -13.32
C ASP A 25 10.11 0.76 -14.08
N ARG A 26 9.15 0.03 -13.51
CA ARG A 26 8.64 -1.25 -14.04
C ARG A 26 7.28 -1.13 -14.71
N THR A 27 6.68 0.05 -14.67
CA THR A 27 5.35 0.33 -15.22
C THR A 27 5.43 1.53 -16.15
N ASP A 28 4.42 1.74 -17.00
CA ASP A 28 4.36 2.94 -17.85
C ASP A 28 3.77 4.16 -17.09
N VAL A 29 3.81 4.14 -15.75
CA VAL A 29 3.23 5.17 -14.88
C VAL A 29 4.35 6.04 -14.32
N SER A 30 4.22 7.35 -14.47
CA SER A 30 5.16 8.28 -13.85
C SER A 30 5.10 8.22 -12.32
N ILE A 31 6.24 8.45 -11.68
CA ILE A 31 6.35 8.47 -10.21
C ILE A 31 5.38 9.50 -9.60
N GLU A 32 5.20 10.66 -10.23
CA GLU A 32 4.27 11.70 -9.80
C GLU A 32 2.82 11.18 -9.80
N THR A 33 2.36 10.59 -10.90
CA THR A 33 1.00 10.04 -11.01
C THR A 33 0.78 8.90 -10.02
N LEU A 34 1.79 8.05 -9.82
CA LEU A 34 1.73 6.96 -8.85
C LEU A 34 1.58 7.51 -7.42
N VAL A 35 2.41 8.48 -7.02
CA VAL A 35 2.35 9.07 -5.67
C VAL A 35 1.01 9.77 -5.44
N ASP A 36 0.56 10.60 -6.38
CA ASP A 36 -0.73 11.31 -6.27
C ASP A 36 -1.90 10.33 -6.07
N THR A 37 -1.90 9.23 -6.84
CA THR A 37 -2.89 8.15 -6.72
C THR A 37 -2.81 7.47 -5.36
N LEU A 38 -1.62 7.13 -4.89
CA LEU A 38 -1.43 6.44 -3.61
C LEU A 38 -1.81 7.32 -2.42
N VAL A 39 -1.61 8.63 -2.49
CA VAL A 39 -2.02 9.58 -1.43
C VAL A 39 -3.54 9.55 -1.27
N VAL A 40 -4.26 9.59 -2.39
CA VAL A 40 -5.72 9.53 -2.40
C VAL A 40 -6.22 8.18 -1.86
N LEU A 41 -5.60 7.08 -2.31
CA LEU A 41 -5.94 5.73 -1.84
C LEU A 41 -5.71 5.59 -0.33
N ASP A 42 -4.55 6.00 0.17
CA ASP A 42 -4.18 5.86 1.57
C ASP A 42 -5.13 6.65 2.49
N ALA A 43 -5.55 7.85 2.09
CA ALA A 43 -6.54 8.64 2.84
C ALA A 43 -7.89 7.92 2.99
N ASP A 44 -8.39 7.30 1.92
CA ASP A 44 -9.66 6.57 1.95
C ASP A 44 -9.55 5.21 2.65
N LEU A 45 -8.49 4.45 2.36
CA LEU A 45 -8.26 3.14 2.96
C LEU A 45 -8.05 3.25 4.48
N ARG A 46 -7.46 4.35 4.97
CA ARG A 46 -7.45 4.70 6.40
C ARG A 46 -8.85 4.76 6.98
N GLY A 47 -9.81 5.37 6.27
CA GLY A 47 -11.21 5.42 6.69
C GLY A 47 -11.90 4.05 6.76
N ARG A 48 -11.31 3.02 6.13
CA ARG A 48 -11.85 1.66 6.03
C ARG A 48 -11.10 0.64 6.88
N HIS A 49 -10.09 1.08 7.62
CA HIS A 49 -9.18 0.19 8.34
C HIS A 49 -9.93 -0.80 9.25
N SER A 50 -11.00 -0.39 9.93
CA SER A 50 -11.80 -1.29 10.77
C SER A 50 -12.51 -2.40 9.98
N ALA A 51 -12.93 -2.12 8.74
CA ALA A 51 -13.53 -3.14 7.89
C ALA A 51 -12.48 -4.16 7.44
N TYR A 52 -11.29 -3.70 7.06
CA TYR A 52 -10.21 -4.62 6.70
C TYR A 52 -9.73 -5.44 7.90
N GLU A 53 -9.57 -4.82 9.08
CA GLU A 53 -9.18 -5.49 10.33
C GLU A 53 -10.16 -6.61 10.73
N ALA A 54 -11.46 -6.42 10.48
CA ALA A 54 -12.46 -7.42 10.81
C ALA A 54 -12.49 -8.62 9.85
N ASN A 55 -11.97 -8.47 8.63
CA ASN A 55 -12.12 -9.46 7.55
C ASN A 55 -10.82 -10.12 7.11
N TYR A 56 -9.66 -9.52 7.39
CA TYR A 56 -8.37 -9.98 6.89
C TYR A 56 -7.32 -10.05 7.98
N GLU A 57 -6.36 -10.96 7.80
CA GLU A 57 -5.15 -10.97 8.60
C GLU A 57 -4.30 -9.75 8.27
N TYR A 58 -3.57 -9.22 9.26
CA TYR A 58 -2.74 -8.05 9.07
C TYR A 58 -1.47 -8.08 9.89
N VAL A 59 -0.47 -7.35 9.44
CA VAL A 59 0.75 -7.03 10.19
C VAL A 59 0.86 -5.53 10.36
N THR A 60 1.36 -5.09 11.52
CA THR A 60 1.62 -3.66 11.78
C THR A 60 3.08 -3.47 12.18
N VAL A 61 3.78 -2.57 11.49
CA VAL A 61 5.19 -2.22 11.75
C VAL A 61 5.35 -0.72 11.58
N ASP A 62 5.92 -0.05 12.60
CA ASP A 62 6.26 1.39 12.57
C ASP A 62 5.11 2.33 12.14
N GLY A 63 3.88 2.07 12.59
CA GLY A 63 2.72 2.90 12.22
C GLY A 63 2.18 2.63 10.81
N THR A 64 2.70 1.62 10.11
CA THR A 64 2.17 1.13 8.85
C THR A 64 1.54 -0.23 9.04
N ARG A 65 0.38 -0.45 8.43
CA ARG A 65 -0.33 -1.73 8.47
C ARG A 65 -0.50 -2.29 7.07
N ALA A 66 -0.24 -3.59 6.92
CA ALA A 66 -0.57 -4.34 5.71
C ALA A 66 -1.67 -5.35 6.01
N TYR A 67 -2.79 -5.24 5.29
CA TYR A 67 -3.82 -6.28 5.24
C TYR A 67 -3.49 -7.29 4.14
N LEU A 68 -3.57 -8.57 4.48
CA LEU A 68 -3.41 -9.69 3.56
C LEU A 68 -4.78 -10.02 2.97
N ALA A 69 -5.16 -9.27 1.94
CA ALA A 69 -6.50 -9.32 1.36
C ALA A 69 -6.56 -10.20 0.11
N ASP A 70 -7.76 -10.60 -0.29
CA ASP A 70 -8.01 -11.34 -1.52
C ASP A 70 -8.16 -10.41 -2.73
N SER A 71 -8.15 -10.97 -3.94
CA SER A 71 -8.33 -10.21 -5.18
C SER A 71 -9.65 -9.42 -5.21
N GLU A 72 -10.73 -9.98 -4.64
CA GLU A 72 -12.04 -9.32 -4.59
C GLU A 72 -11.98 -7.99 -3.80
N ALA A 73 -11.16 -7.95 -2.74
CA ALA A 73 -10.97 -6.74 -1.95
C ALA A 73 -10.24 -5.66 -2.76
N TRP A 74 -9.25 -6.07 -3.54
CA TRP A 74 -8.54 -5.18 -4.45
C TRP A 74 -9.45 -4.68 -5.58
N GLU A 75 -10.24 -5.56 -6.20
CA GLU A 75 -11.20 -5.20 -7.25
C GLU A 75 -12.22 -4.15 -6.77
N ALA A 76 -12.63 -4.20 -5.50
CA ALA A 76 -13.46 -3.17 -4.90
C ALA A 76 -12.76 -1.78 -4.87
N VAL A 77 -11.46 -1.74 -4.54
CA VAL A 77 -10.65 -0.51 -4.61
C VAL A 77 -10.53 -0.02 -6.04
N VAL A 78 -10.19 -0.91 -6.97
CA VAL A 78 -10.07 -0.58 -8.41
C VAL A 78 -11.35 0.05 -8.96
N SER A 79 -12.49 -0.58 -8.67
CA SER A 79 -13.80 -0.10 -9.15
C SER A 79 -14.18 1.26 -8.58
N GLU A 80 -13.78 1.57 -7.36
CA GLU A 80 -14.20 2.80 -6.71
C GLU A 80 -13.36 4.00 -7.11
N PHE A 81 -12.05 3.78 -7.28
CA PHE A 81 -11.10 4.81 -7.68
C PHE A 81 -10.94 4.92 -9.20
N ASP A 82 -11.69 4.12 -9.96
CA ASP A 82 -11.59 4.02 -11.43
C ASP A 82 -10.12 3.78 -11.87
N LEU A 83 -9.43 2.90 -11.15
CA LEU A 83 -8.06 2.52 -11.51
C LEU A 83 -8.13 1.64 -12.76
N ASN A 84 -7.31 1.94 -13.75
CA ASN A 84 -7.35 1.24 -15.03
C ASN A 84 -5.93 0.97 -15.54
N GLY A 85 -5.74 -0.20 -16.15
CA GLY A 85 -4.55 -0.54 -16.92
C GLY A 85 -3.25 -0.46 -16.12
N ASP A 86 -2.31 0.36 -16.60
CA ASP A 86 -0.99 0.49 -15.97
C ASP A 86 -1.07 1.12 -14.58
N LEU A 87 -2.04 2.02 -14.34
CA LEU A 87 -2.21 2.66 -13.03
C LEU A 87 -2.72 1.69 -11.97
N GLU A 88 -3.70 0.85 -12.31
CA GLU A 88 -4.13 -0.25 -11.45
C GLU A 88 -2.94 -1.18 -11.13
N SER A 89 -2.21 -1.58 -12.17
CA SER A 89 -1.07 -2.50 -12.04
C SER A 89 0.04 -1.92 -11.17
N ALA A 90 0.32 -0.62 -11.30
CA ALA A 90 1.30 0.09 -10.50
C ALA A 90 0.85 0.20 -9.04
N ALA A 91 -0.39 0.62 -8.76
CA ALA A 91 -0.91 0.69 -7.40
C ALA A 91 -0.91 -0.69 -6.73
N ARG A 92 -1.39 -1.73 -7.42
CA ARG A 92 -1.42 -3.11 -6.91
C ARG A 92 -0.03 -3.59 -6.55
N ARG A 93 0.94 -3.31 -7.43
CA ARG A 93 2.34 -3.66 -7.23
C ARG A 93 2.91 -2.95 -6.00
N ALA A 94 2.73 -1.64 -5.89
CA ALA A 94 3.26 -0.85 -4.79
C ALA A 94 2.73 -1.34 -3.43
N HIS A 95 1.42 -1.61 -3.32
CA HIS A 95 0.86 -2.15 -2.09
C HIS A 95 1.33 -3.59 -1.81
N THR A 96 1.39 -4.46 -2.81
CA THR A 96 1.76 -5.88 -2.60
C THR A 96 3.24 -6.04 -2.26
N GLU A 97 4.14 -5.33 -2.95
CA GLU A 97 5.57 -5.33 -2.61
C GLU A 97 5.79 -4.76 -1.20
N SER A 98 5.11 -3.68 -0.83
CA SER A 98 5.20 -3.09 0.51
C SER A 98 4.66 -4.02 1.59
N ALA A 99 3.54 -4.69 1.37
CA ALA A 99 2.98 -5.68 2.29
C ALA A 99 3.96 -6.84 2.51
N THR A 100 4.62 -7.30 1.44
CA THR A 100 5.63 -8.36 1.52
C THR A 100 6.80 -7.95 2.42
N LEU A 101 7.29 -6.71 2.27
CA LEU A 101 8.36 -6.17 3.13
C LEU A 101 7.91 -6.04 4.60
N LEU A 102 6.65 -5.67 4.85
CA LEU A 102 6.10 -5.56 6.20
C LEU A 102 5.94 -6.93 6.87
N VAL A 103 5.52 -7.95 6.11
CA VAL A 103 5.43 -9.33 6.61
C VAL A 103 6.80 -9.86 6.99
N ASP A 104 7.81 -9.67 6.14
CA ASP A 104 9.21 -10.10 6.39
C ASP A 104 9.83 -9.41 7.62
N ARG A 105 9.41 -8.17 7.89
CA ARG A 105 9.83 -7.39 9.07
C ARG A 105 9.01 -7.67 10.32
N SER A 106 7.81 -8.24 10.19
CA SER A 106 6.94 -8.55 11.33
C SER A 106 7.55 -9.65 12.18
N VAL A 107 7.24 -9.68 13.47
CA VAL A 107 7.63 -10.80 14.35
C VAL A 107 6.74 -12.02 14.08
N GLU A 108 5.48 -11.78 13.70
CA GLU A 108 4.48 -12.82 13.51
C GLU A 108 4.73 -13.65 12.24
N ASN A 109 5.32 -13.04 11.20
CA ASN A 109 5.65 -13.67 9.92
C ASN A 109 4.55 -14.60 9.39
N PRO A 110 3.32 -14.08 9.19
CA PRO A 110 2.21 -14.91 8.72
C PRO A 110 2.49 -15.57 7.37
N GLN A 111 1.82 -16.69 7.13
CA GLN A 111 1.88 -17.35 5.81
C GLN A 111 1.04 -16.55 4.81
N VAL A 112 1.71 -15.99 3.79
CA VAL A 112 1.06 -15.29 2.69
C VAL A 112 0.59 -16.31 1.65
N ALA A 113 -0.72 -16.37 1.38
CA ALA A 113 -1.26 -17.23 0.34
C ALA A 113 -0.84 -16.73 -1.06
N GLU A 114 -0.77 -17.63 -2.05
CA GLU A 114 -0.25 -17.32 -3.39
C GLU A 114 -1.07 -16.23 -4.12
N ASP A 115 -2.37 -16.14 -3.84
CA ASP A 115 -3.30 -15.17 -4.45
C ASP A 115 -3.51 -13.90 -3.59
N THR A 116 -2.72 -13.73 -2.53
CA THR A 116 -2.85 -12.57 -1.62
C THR A 116 -2.50 -11.27 -2.34
N VAL A 117 -3.34 -10.26 -2.18
CA VAL A 117 -3.07 -8.88 -2.54
C VAL A 117 -2.87 -8.08 -1.26
N GLY A 118 -1.69 -7.46 -1.14
CA GLY A 118 -1.42 -6.57 -0.01
C GLY A 118 -2.22 -5.29 -0.14
N ILE A 119 -2.84 -4.83 0.96
CA ILE A 119 -3.39 -3.47 1.08
C ILE A 119 -2.67 -2.79 2.24
N VAL A 120 -1.71 -1.93 1.90
CA VAL A 120 -0.94 -1.13 2.87
C VAL A 120 -1.61 0.22 3.15
N VAL A 121 -1.71 0.58 4.44
CA VAL A 121 -2.24 1.85 4.92
C VAL A 121 -1.38 2.40 6.05
N GLY A 122 -1.28 3.72 6.15
CA GLY A 122 -0.73 4.34 7.35
C GLY A 122 -1.77 4.25 8.47
N VAL A 123 -1.39 3.80 9.65
CA VAL A 123 -2.27 3.86 10.82
C VAL A 123 -1.73 4.92 11.77
N ASP A 124 -2.57 5.91 12.10
CA ASP A 124 -2.31 6.77 13.24
C ASP A 124 -2.36 5.90 14.49
N THR A 125 -1.22 5.37 14.92
CA THR A 125 -1.08 4.80 16.26
C THR A 125 -1.05 5.95 17.27
N ALA A 126 -2.09 6.77 17.28
CA ALA A 126 -2.41 7.67 18.35
C ALA A 126 -3.21 6.95 19.46
N GLU A 127 -3.03 5.63 19.65
CA GLU A 127 -3.61 4.90 20.79
C GLU A 127 -2.62 3.86 21.33
N VAL A 128 -1.63 4.32 22.08
CA VAL A 128 -0.91 3.51 23.08
C VAL A 128 -0.79 4.28 24.39
N MET A 129 -1.92 4.62 25.02
CA MET A 129 -1.99 4.85 26.47
C MET A 129 -3.37 4.46 27.01
N GLY A 130 -3.50 3.20 27.43
CA GLY A 130 -4.59 2.67 28.25
C GLY A 130 -4.05 1.59 29.18
#